data_AF-A0A3B0XNE3-F1
#
_entry.id   AF-A0A3B0XNE3-F1
#
_cell.length_a   1.000
_cell.length_b   1.000
_cell.length_c   1.000
_cell.angle_alpha   90.00
_cell.angle_beta   90.00
_cell.angle_gamma   90.00
#
_symmetry.space_group_name_H-M   'P 1'
#
loop_
_entity.id
_entity.type
_entity.pdbx_description
1 polymer ?
#
loop_
_entity_poly.entity_id
_entity_poly.type
_entity_poly.pdbx_seq_one_letter_code
_entity_poly.pdbx_strand_id
1 'polypeptide(L)'
;NYHMSVAVAVGFIALAGVAAEFGVVMIVYLKEAVVRHNPTNERELMTSVIDGAAHRIRPKTMTAAVIIASLLPIMLGSGTGSEVMQRIAAPMIGGMITAPLVSMVLIPVIYFLWQKKRLENGVELVPQKEPEGAL
;
A
#
# COMPACT_ATOMS: atom_id res chain seq x y z
N ASN A 1 -8.76 6.35 -27.84
CA ASN A 1 -10.09 6.70 -27.29
C ASN A 1 -10.52 5.65 -26.29
N TYR A 2 -10.21 5.82 -25.00
CA TYR A 2 -10.68 4.91 -23.95
C TYR A 2 -12.16 5.18 -23.70
N HIS A 3 -13.03 4.27 -24.15
CA HIS A 3 -14.45 4.32 -23.84
C HIS A 3 -14.62 3.89 -22.38
N MET A 4 -14.91 4.85 -21.50
CA MET A 4 -15.35 4.55 -20.13
C MET A 4 -16.50 3.57 -20.21
N SER A 5 -16.31 2.37 -19.68
CA SER A 5 -17.25 1.27 -19.74
C SER A 5 -17.36 0.62 -18.39
N VAL A 6 -18.45 -0.14 -18.17
CA VAL A 6 -18.67 -0.86 -16.91
C VAL A 6 -17.49 -1.80 -16.60
N ALA A 7 -16.90 -2.42 -17.62
CA ALA A 7 -15.68 -3.23 -17.52
C ALA A 7 -14.49 -2.46 -16.90
N VAL A 8 -14.24 -1.24 -17.38
CA VAL A 8 -13.18 -0.38 -16.85
C VAL A 8 -13.46 0.02 -15.40
N ALA A 9 -14.71 0.35 -15.07
CA ALA A 9 -15.12 0.67 -13.70
C ALA A 9 -14.88 -0.49 -12.73
N VAL A 10 -15.22 -1.72 -13.13
CA VAL A 10 -14.93 -2.94 -12.35
C VAL A 10 -13.42 -3.10 -12.14
N GLY A 11 -12.60 -2.87 -13.17
CA GLY A 11 -11.14 -2.87 -13.05
C GLY A 11 -10.60 -1.87 -12.03
N PHE A 12 -11.16 -0.65 -12.00
CA PHE A 12 -10.81 0.35 -10.99
C PHE A 12 -11.24 -0.03 -9.57
N ILE A 13 -12.40 -0.67 -9.40
CA ILE A 13 -12.84 -1.16 -8.08
C ILE A 13 -11.88 -2.23 -7.57
N ALA A 14 -11.51 -3.20 -8.42
CA ALA A 14 -10.53 -4.22 -8.07
C ALA A 14 -9.18 -3.58 -7.69
N LEU A 15 -8.71 -2.61 -8.47
CA LEU A 15 -7.50 -1.86 -8.18
C LEU A 15 -7.59 -1.10 -6.84
N ALA A 16 -8.73 -0.48 -6.53
CA ALA A 16 -8.91 0.25 -5.28
C ALA A 16 -8.75 -0.66 -4.06
N GLY A 17 -9.26 -1.90 -4.13
CA GLY A 17 -9.05 -2.90 -3.09
C GLY A 17 -7.57 -3.24 -2.88
N VAL A 18 -6.84 -3.50 -3.97
CA VAL A 18 -5.39 -3.79 -3.92
C VAL A 18 -4.59 -2.59 -3.42
N ALA A 19 -4.98 -1.37 -3.81
CA ALA A 19 -4.34 -0.15 -3.31
C ALA A 19 -4.58 0.05 -1.80
N ALA A 20 -5.80 -0.23 -1.32
CA ALA A 20 -6.14 -0.18 0.09
C ALA A 20 -5.34 -1.21 0.89
N GLU A 21 -5.17 -2.43 0.36
CA GLU A 21 -4.30 -3.46 0.93
C GLU A 21 -2.88 -2.92 1.14
N PHE A 22 -2.23 -2.35 0.11
CA PHE A 22 -0.88 -1.80 0.25
C PHE A 22 -0.74 -0.67 1.27
N GLY A 23 -1.81 0.12 1.45
CA GLY A 23 -1.87 1.18 2.45
C GLY A 23 -1.93 0.63 3.87
N VAL A 24 -2.92 -0.22 4.14
CA VAL A 24 -3.14 -0.83 5.48
C VAL A 24 -1.92 -1.62 5.91
N VAL A 25 -1.41 -2.46 5.01
CA VAL A 25 -0.20 -3.25 5.19
C VAL A 25 0.95 -2.29 5.56
N MET A 26 1.24 -1.24 4.77
CA MET A 26 2.31 -0.30 5.12
C MET A 26 2.15 0.28 6.54
N ILE A 27 0.96 0.74 6.92
CA ILE A 27 0.70 1.32 8.25
C ILE A 27 1.02 0.32 9.38
N VAL A 28 0.64 -0.95 9.24
CA VAL A 28 0.93 -1.98 10.25
C VAL A 28 2.43 -2.12 10.49
N TYR A 29 3.26 -2.11 9.44
CA TYR A 29 4.72 -2.24 9.61
C TYR A 29 5.37 -0.98 10.15
N LEU A 30 4.87 0.20 9.76
CA LEU A 30 5.33 1.46 10.34
C LEU A 30 5.00 1.51 11.84
N LYS A 31 3.81 1.06 12.23
CA LYS A 31 3.39 0.93 13.63
C LYS A 31 4.30 -0.05 14.37
N GLU A 32 4.53 -1.24 13.81
CA GLU A 32 5.42 -2.24 14.40
C GLU A 32 6.85 -1.73 14.57
N ALA A 33 7.41 -1.04 13.58
CA ALA A 33 8.74 -0.48 13.64
C ALA A 33 8.85 0.61 14.71
N VAL A 34 7.86 1.50 14.82
CA VAL A 34 7.83 2.52 15.89
C VAL A 34 7.70 1.88 17.28
N VAL A 35 6.87 0.84 17.44
CA VAL A 35 6.75 0.12 18.72
C VAL A 35 8.05 -0.58 19.08
N ARG A 36 8.70 -1.24 18.10
CA ARG A 36 9.94 -1.99 18.31
C ARG A 36 11.11 -1.09 18.71
N HIS A 37 11.25 0.06 18.06
CA HIS A 37 12.36 0.99 18.29
C HIS A 37 12.08 2.01 19.39
N ASN A 38 10.81 2.20 19.78
CA ASN A 38 10.33 3.14 20.79
C ASN A 38 11.04 4.53 20.75
N PRO A 39 10.94 5.25 19.63
CA PRO A 39 11.75 6.45 19.39
C PRO A 39 11.38 7.58 20.35
N THR A 40 12.40 8.26 20.88
CA THR A 40 12.25 9.35 21.86
C THR A 40 12.45 10.74 21.24
N ASN A 41 13.03 10.80 20.05
CA ASN A 41 13.30 12.03 19.33
C ASN A 41 12.97 11.88 17.83
N GLU A 42 12.89 13.00 17.11
CA GLU A 42 12.52 13.03 15.70
C GLU A 42 13.46 12.19 14.81
N ARG A 43 14.76 12.15 15.14
CA ARG A 43 15.75 11.42 14.35
C ARG A 43 15.57 9.91 14.49
N GLU A 44 15.33 9.44 15.70
CA GLU A 44 14.98 8.05 15.98
C GLU A 44 13.66 7.68 15.29
N LEU A 45 12.64 8.54 15.37
CA LEU A 45 11.35 8.32 14.72
C LEU A 45 11.51 8.17 13.19
N MET A 46 12.29 9.05 12.57
CA MET A 46 12.58 8.97 11.14
C MET A 46 13.29 7.66 10.79
N THR A 47 14.26 7.25 11.62
CA THR A 47 14.99 5.99 11.43
C THR A 47 14.06 4.78 11.53
N SER A 48 13.16 4.74 12.53
CA SER A 48 12.17 3.68 12.69
C SER A 48 11.19 3.61 11.51
N VAL A 49 10.74 4.77 11.00
CA VAL A 49 9.83 4.84 9.84
C VAL A 49 10.52 4.34 8.57
N ILE A 50 11.79 4.73 8.34
CA ILE A 50 12.56 4.27 7.19
C ILE A 50 12.78 2.76 7.26
N ASP A 51 13.15 2.24 8.43
CA ASP A 51 13.35 0.81 8.66
C ASP A 51 12.06 0.02 8.38
N GLY A 52 10.93 0.46 8.93
CA GLY A 52 9.62 -0.15 8.68
C GLY A 52 9.19 -0.10 7.20
N ALA A 53 9.50 0.99 6.49
CA ALA A 53 9.20 1.12 5.07
C ALA A 53 10.10 0.25 4.18
N ALA A 54 11.39 0.12 4.51
CA ALA A 54 12.36 -0.66 3.72
C ALA A 54 12.02 -2.16 3.70
N HIS A 55 11.52 -2.70 4.81
CA HIS A 55 11.08 -4.10 4.92
C HIS A 55 9.92 -4.46 3.97
N ARG A 56 9.20 -3.46 3.41
CA ARG A 56 8.06 -3.66 2.52
C ARG A 56 8.41 -3.70 1.03
N ILE A 57 9.64 -3.33 0.62
CA ILE A 57 10.01 -3.29 -0.81
C ILE A 57 9.86 -4.67 -1.44
N ARG A 58 10.47 -5.70 -0.86
CA ARG A 58 10.48 -7.06 -1.44
C ARG A 58 9.07 -7.67 -1.54
N PRO A 59 8.22 -7.59 -0.49
CA PRO A 59 6.86 -8.12 -0.60
C PRO A 59 5.99 -7.36 -1.60
N LYS A 60 6.06 -6.01 -1.65
CA LYS A 60 5.24 -5.22 -2.58
C LYS A 60 5.62 -5.48 -4.04
N THR A 61 6.91 -5.59 -4.34
CA THR A 61 7.37 -5.89 -5.70
C THR A 61 6.99 -7.31 -6.12
N MET A 62 7.02 -8.28 -5.21
CA MET A 62 6.55 -9.64 -5.48
C MET A 62 5.08 -9.66 -5.89
N THR A 63 4.20 -9.02 -5.12
CA THR A 63 2.76 -8.98 -5.45
C THR A 63 2.51 -8.26 -6.77
N ALA A 64 3.16 -7.12 -7.01
CA ALA A 64 3.04 -6.39 -8.26
C ALA A 64 3.49 -7.21 -9.47
N ALA A 65 4.62 -7.91 -9.36
CA ALA A 65 5.12 -8.77 -10.42
C ALA A 65 4.16 -9.91 -10.73
N VAL A 66 3.60 -10.58 -9.72
CA VAL A 66 2.63 -11.67 -9.90
C VAL A 66 1.35 -11.17 -10.57
N ILE A 67 0.80 -10.02 -10.16
CA ILE A 67 -0.41 -9.47 -10.78
C ILE A 67 -0.14 -9.05 -12.22
N ILE A 68 0.98 -8.39 -12.50
CA ILE A 68 1.31 -7.99 -13.87
C ILE A 68 1.52 -9.23 -14.75
N ALA A 69 2.26 -10.23 -14.26
CA ALA A 69 2.51 -11.48 -14.99
C ALA A 69 1.22 -12.27 -15.26
N SER A 70 0.27 -12.29 -14.32
CA SER A 70 -1.01 -13.00 -14.49
C SER A 70 -1.95 -12.29 -15.47
N LEU A 71 -1.88 -10.96 -15.56
CA LEU A 71 -2.71 -10.16 -16.46
C LEU A 71 -2.10 -9.98 -17.85
N LEU A 72 -0.79 -10.20 -18.01
CA LEU A 72 -0.07 -10.04 -19.27
C LEU A 72 -0.67 -10.89 -20.42
N PRO A 73 -1.01 -12.18 -20.23
CA PRO A 73 -1.63 -12.98 -21.29
C PRO A 73 -3.00 -12.44 -21.71
N ILE A 74 -3.76 -11.88 -20.77
CA ILE A 74 -5.08 -11.29 -21.04
C ILE A 74 -4.92 -10.03 -21.92
N MET A 75 -3.87 -9.25 -21.71
CA MET A 75 -3.57 -8.08 -22.55
C MET A 75 -3.16 -8.46 -23.97
N LEU A 76 -2.45 -9.56 -24.15
CA LEU A 76 -1.90 -9.97 -25.45
C LEU A 76 -2.85 -10.86 -26.26
N GLY A 77 -3.85 -11.44 -25.61
CA GLY A 77 -4.83 -12.32 -26.25
C GLY A 77 -5.68 -11.59 -27.29
N SER A 78 -5.85 -12.19 -28.46
CA SER A 78 -6.80 -11.76 -29.49
C SER A 78 -7.82 -12.88 -29.72
N GLY A 79 -9.11 -12.54 -29.61
CA GLY A 79 -10.20 -13.51 -29.66
C GLY A 79 -11.53 -12.93 -29.16
N THR A 80 -12.62 -13.65 -29.39
CA THR A 80 -13.97 -13.24 -28.96
C THR A 80 -14.01 -12.99 -27.45
N GLY A 81 -14.48 -11.81 -27.03
CA GLY A 81 -14.54 -11.42 -25.61
C GLY A 81 -13.26 -10.81 -25.03
N SER A 82 -12.15 -10.86 -25.77
CA SER A 82 -10.88 -10.27 -25.32
C SER A 82 -10.99 -8.76 -25.06
N GLU A 83 -11.72 -8.03 -25.90
CA GLU A 83 -11.90 -6.58 -25.72
C GLU A 83 -12.49 -6.19 -24.35
N VAL A 84 -13.40 -7.01 -23.81
CA VAL A 84 -14.02 -6.75 -22.51
C VAL A 84 -13.02 -7.08 -21.40
N MET A 85 -12.35 -8.23 -21.47
CA MET A 85 -11.35 -8.62 -20.47
C MET A 85 -10.18 -7.66 -20.42
N GLN A 86 -9.74 -7.16 -21.58
CA GLN A 86 -8.68 -6.17 -21.67
C GLN A 86 -9.07 -4.85 -20.99
N ARG A 87 -10.33 -4.42 -21.15
CA ARG A 87 -10.85 -3.22 -20.47
C ARG A 87 -10.90 -3.36 -18.95
N ILE A 88 -11.12 -4.58 -18.43
CA ILE A 88 -11.06 -4.86 -16.99
C ILE A 88 -9.61 -4.88 -16.48
N ALA A 89 -8.70 -5.52 -17.23
CA ALA A 89 -7.33 -5.72 -16.79
C ALA A 89 -6.44 -4.47 -16.95
N ALA A 90 -6.71 -3.59 -17.92
CA ALA A 90 -5.86 -2.43 -18.20
C ALA A 90 -5.71 -1.47 -16.99
N PRO A 91 -6.78 -1.06 -16.27
CA PRO A 91 -6.64 -0.27 -15.06
C PRO A 91 -5.80 -0.95 -13.98
N MET A 92 -5.95 -2.27 -13.82
CA MET A 92 -5.21 -3.02 -12.80
C MET A 92 -3.71 -3.03 -13.09
N ILE A 93 -3.29 -3.25 -14.34
CA ILE A 93 -1.87 -3.22 -14.71
C ILE A 93 -1.27 -1.83 -14.47
N GLY A 94 -1.94 -0.78 -14.96
CA GLY A 94 -1.47 0.59 -14.74
C GLY A 94 -1.37 0.95 -13.26
N GLY A 95 -2.39 0.60 -12.49
CA GLY A 95 -2.43 0.81 -11.05
C GLY A 95 -1.42 -0.03 -10.28
N MET A 96 -1.08 -1.23 -10.75
CA MET A 96 -0.06 -2.06 -10.11
C MET A 96 1.36 -1.54 -10.27
N ILE A 97 1.60 -0.71 -11.29
CA ILE A 97 2.86 0.03 -11.41
C ILE A 97 2.86 1.21 -10.44
N THR A 98 1.77 1.97 -10.36
CA THR A 98 1.76 3.24 -9.60
C THR A 98 1.43 3.09 -8.12
N ALA A 99 0.49 2.22 -7.74
CA ALA A 99 -0.01 2.12 -6.36
C ALA A 99 1.05 1.64 -5.35
N PRO A 100 1.90 0.64 -5.64
CA PRO A 100 3.00 0.29 -4.75
C PRO A 100 3.99 1.45 -4.57
N LEU A 101 4.32 2.16 -5.65
CA LEU A 101 5.24 3.31 -5.61
C LEU A 101 4.68 4.45 -4.76
N VAL A 102 3.44 4.85 -5.04
CA VAL A 102 2.75 5.90 -4.28
C VAL A 102 2.62 5.49 -2.82
N SER A 103 2.18 4.26 -2.52
CA SER A 103 2.03 3.80 -1.13
C SER A 103 3.36 3.66 -0.39
N MET A 104 4.48 3.45 -1.08
CA MET A 104 5.81 3.40 -0.46
C MET A 104 6.37 4.77 -0.09
N VAL A 105 5.95 5.83 -0.78
CA VAL A 105 6.43 7.18 -0.49
C VAL A 105 5.42 7.94 0.34
N LEU A 106 4.16 7.96 -0.09
CA LEU A 106 3.12 8.80 0.48
C LEU A 106 2.75 8.38 1.91
N ILE A 107 2.59 7.07 2.16
CA ILE A 107 2.15 6.57 3.46
C ILE A 107 3.21 6.80 4.55
N PRO A 108 4.52 6.47 4.35
CA PRO A 108 5.53 6.76 5.35
C PRO A 108 5.69 8.26 5.64
N VAL A 109 5.59 9.11 4.63
CA VAL A 109 5.67 10.57 4.81
C VAL A 109 4.52 11.09 5.66
N ILE A 110 3.28 10.73 5.32
CA ILE A 110 2.10 11.15 6.10
C ILE A 110 2.18 10.60 7.54
N TYR A 111 2.57 9.34 7.70
CA TYR A 111 2.71 8.71 9.00
C TYR A 111 3.78 9.40 9.86
N PHE A 112 4.94 9.70 9.29
CA PHE A 112 6.02 10.43 9.98
C PHE A 112 5.55 11.82 10.43
N LEU A 113 4.92 12.59 9.55
CA LEU A 113 4.41 13.92 9.90
C LEU A 113 3.36 13.88 11.01
N TRP A 114 2.50 12.86 11.02
CA TRP A 114 1.51 12.67 12.07
C TRP A 114 2.16 12.29 13.40
N GLN A 115 3.14 11.38 13.39
CA GLN A 115 3.84 10.96 14.61
C GLN A 115 4.77 12.04 15.17
N LYS A 116 5.40 12.83 14.31
CA LYS A 116 6.21 13.97 14.72
C LYS A 116 5.40 14.94 15.58
N LYS A 117 4.17 15.29 15.13
CA LYS A 117 3.27 16.14 15.91
C LYS A 117 2.88 15.52 17.26
N ARG A 118 2.73 14.20 17.34
CA ARG A 118 2.40 13.50 18.60
C ARG A 118 3.59 13.54 19.56
N LEU A 119 4.81 13.35 19.04
CA LEU A 119 6.05 13.48 19.79
C LEU A 119 6.22 14.88 20.39
N GLU A 120 6.00 15.92 19.58
CA GLU A 120 6.07 17.33 20.01
C GLU A 120 5.04 17.67 21.10
N ASN A 121 3.87 17.05 21.05
CA ASN A 121 2.79 17.28 22.02
C ASN A 121 2.91 16.38 23.27
N GLY A 122 3.96 15.55 23.39
CA GLY A 122 4.10 14.59 24.50
C GLY A 122 3.02 13.51 24.52
N VAL A 123 2.36 13.26 23.38
CA VAL A 123 1.33 12.23 23.21
C VAL A 123 2.01 10.92 22.84
N GLU A 124 1.58 9.82 23.45
CA GLU A 124 2.07 8.47 23.13
C GLU A 124 1.99 8.21 21.62
N LEU A 125 3.10 7.81 21.00
CA LEU A 125 3.21 7.68 19.54
C LEU A 125 2.26 6.60 19.02
N VAL A 126 2.28 5.43 19.62
CA VAL A 126 1.42 4.32 19.21
C VAL A 126 0.67 3.85 20.45
N PRO A 127 -0.65 4.09 20.54
CA PRO A 127 -1.44 3.57 21.63
C PRO A 127 -1.28 2.04 21.65
N GLN A 128 -0.65 1.52 22.70
CA GLN A 128 -0.62 0.09 22.91
C GLN A 128 -2.04 -0.36 23.25
N LYS A 129 -2.52 -1.39 22.55
CA LYS A 129 -3.80 -2.01 22.90
C LYS A 129 -3.64 -2.54 24.32
N GLU A 130 -4.52 -2.15 25.24
CA GLU A 130 -4.62 -2.79 26.56
C GLU A 130 -4.79 -4.30 26.38
N PRO A 131 -4.21 -5.13 27.26
CA PRO A 131 -4.35 -6.58 27.17
C PRO A 131 -5.83 -6.95 27.30
N GLU A 132 -6.48 -7.29 26.18
CA GLU A 132 -7.76 -8.01 26.14
C GLU A 132 -7.53 -9.37 26.81
N GLY A 133 -7.72 -9.45 28.12
CA GLY A 133 -7.60 -10.72 28.87
C GLY A 133 -7.23 -10.63 30.35
N ALA A 134 -7.15 -9.45 30.97
CA ALA A 134 -7.01 -9.35 32.42
C ALA A 134 -8.40 -9.34 33.11
N LEU A 135 -9.14 -10.45 33.00
CA LEU A 135 -10.23 -10.84 33.90
C LEU A 135 -10.27 -12.37 34.03
#